data_AF-A0A2N3DRL6-F1
#
_entry.id   AF-A0A2N3DRL6-F1
#
_cell.length_a   1.000
_cell.length_b   1.000
_cell.length_c   1.000
_cell.angle_alpha   90.00
_cell.angle_beta   90.00
_cell.angle_gamma   90.00
#
_symmetry.space_group_name_H-M   'P 1'
#
loop_
_entity.id
_entity.type
_entity.pdbx_description
1 polymer ?
#
loop_
_entity_poly.entity_id
_entity_poly.type
_entity_poly.pdbx_seq_one_letter_code
_entity_poly.pdbx_strand_id
1 'polypeptide(L)'
;ARDSGETMAAMAINNGVGPVAGSDWRYLGYKGGSENGVLSMSLLGQRKTDGKWLVVTASWNDADANVDTGRFVALVTRLLALAAK
;
A
#
# COMPACT_ATOMS: atom_id res chain seq x y z
N ALA A 1 -12.58 -8.82 -9.62
CA ALA A 1 -11.85 -7.55 -9.39
C ALA A 1 -10.55 -7.48 -10.17
N ARG A 2 -9.66 -8.50 -10.07
CA ARG A 2 -8.44 -8.58 -10.90
C ARG A 2 -8.73 -8.82 -12.39
N ASP A 3 -9.92 -9.29 -12.73
CA ASP A 3 -10.34 -9.58 -14.11
C ASP A 3 -10.82 -8.33 -14.87
N SER A 4 -10.88 -7.15 -14.21
CA SER A 4 -11.16 -5.86 -14.87
C SER A 4 -9.89 -5.05 -14.97
N GLY A 5 -9.46 -4.77 -16.21
CA GLY A 5 -8.29 -3.94 -16.47
C GLY A 5 -8.48 -2.50 -15.99
N GLU A 6 -9.70 -1.96 -16.12
CA GLU A 6 -10.07 -0.60 -15.70
C GLU A 6 -9.94 -0.43 -14.19
N THR A 7 -10.45 -1.41 -13.43
CA THR A 7 -10.36 -1.39 -11.96
C THR A 7 -8.91 -1.44 -11.51
N MET A 8 -8.11 -2.32 -12.11
CA MET A 8 -6.69 -2.45 -11.80
C MET A 8 -5.92 -1.17 -12.14
N ALA A 9 -6.19 -0.57 -13.30
CA ALA A 9 -5.58 0.70 -13.70
C ALA A 9 -5.94 1.82 -12.72
N ALA A 10 -7.21 1.96 -12.34
CA ALA A 10 -7.66 2.99 -11.40
C ALA A 10 -6.96 2.87 -10.03
N MET A 11 -6.84 1.65 -9.52
CA MET A 11 -6.19 1.37 -8.23
C MET A 11 -4.67 1.66 -8.24
N ALA A 12 -4.03 1.65 -9.41
CA ALA A 12 -2.58 1.84 -9.56
C ALA A 12 -2.16 3.31 -9.82
N ILE A 13 -3.12 4.23 -10.03
CA ILE A 13 -2.84 5.66 -10.30
C ILE A 13 -2.02 6.28 -9.16
N ASN A 14 -2.43 6.02 -7.92
CA ASN A 14 -1.72 6.41 -6.72
C ASN A 14 -1.51 5.13 -5.90
N ASN A 15 -0.25 4.71 -5.74
CA ASN A 15 0.11 3.51 -5.00
C ASN A 15 0.31 3.76 -3.49
N GLY A 16 0.07 4.98 -3.00
CA GLY A 16 0.18 5.36 -1.59
C GLY A 16 1.61 5.41 -1.04
N VAL A 17 2.61 5.13 -1.88
CA VAL A 17 4.03 5.07 -1.50
C VAL A 17 4.91 5.74 -2.55
N GLY A 18 6.18 6.03 -2.21
CA GLY A 18 7.12 6.62 -3.18
C GLY A 18 7.44 5.68 -4.36
N PRO A 19 7.93 6.20 -5.50
CA PRO A 19 8.19 5.42 -6.71
C PRO A 19 9.20 4.27 -6.50
N VAL A 20 10.17 4.46 -5.59
CA VAL A 20 11.16 3.43 -5.23
C VAL A 20 10.49 2.21 -4.59
N ALA A 21 9.47 2.40 -3.74
CA ALA A 21 8.77 1.29 -3.08
C ALA A 21 7.94 0.45 -4.07
N GLY A 22 7.49 1.07 -5.17
CA GLY A 22 6.73 0.40 -6.22
C GLY A 22 7.60 -0.35 -7.23
N SER A 23 8.91 -0.09 -7.30
CA SER A 23 9.76 -0.61 -8.38
C SER A 23 9.93 -2.13 -8.38
N ASP A 24 9.72 -2.80 -7.24
CA ASP A 24 9.87 -4.25 -7.11
C ASP A 24 8.55 -5.02 -7.37
N TRP A 25 7.48 -4.29 -7.70
CA TRP A 25 6.15 -4.84 -7.94
C TRP A 25 5.77 -4.72 -9.42
N ARG A 26 5.28 -5.83 -10.01
CA ARG A 26 4.77 -5.84 -11.40
C ARG A 26 3.47 -5.04 -11.50
N TYR A 27 2.69 -5.08 -10.43
CA TYR A 27 1.50 -4.30 -10.21
C TYR A 27 1.45 -3.91 -8.74
N LEU A 28 1.04 -2.67 -8.45
CA LEU A 28 0.79 -2.21 -7.08
C LEU A 28 -0.41 -1.27 -7.08
N GLY A 29 -1.54 -1.75 -6.61
CA GLY A 29 -2.76 -0.97 -6.42
C GLY A 29 -2.98 -0.63 -4.95
N TYR A 30 -3.57 0.53 -4.66
CA TYR A 30 -3.71 1.05 -3.30
C TYR A 30 -5.06 1.68 -3.06
N LYS A 31 -5.55 1.51 -1.82
CA LYS A 31 -6.54 2.39 -1.22
C LYS A 31 -6.21 2.61 0.25
N GLY A 32 -6.26 3.87 0.68
CA GLY A 32 -6.18 4.23 2.09
C GLY A 32 -7.41 5.00 2.57
N GLY A 33 -7.41 5.28 3.86
CA GLY A 33 -8.37 6.12 4.56
C GLY A 33 -7.69 6.86 5.70
N SER A 34 -8.12 8.08 5.97
CA SER A 34 -7.56 8.96 6.99
C SER A 34 -8.68 9.72 7.66
N GLU A 35 -8.67 9.73 8.98
CA GLU A 35 -9.48 10.57 9.88
C GLU A 35 -8.60 11.01 11.05
N ASN A 36 -9.11 11.91 11.90
CA ASN A 36 -8.38 12.29 13.13
C ASN A 36 -8.09 11.06 13.98
N GLY A 37 -6.82 10.86 14.31
CA GLY A 37 -6.36 9.70 15.07
C GLY A 37 -6.49 8.36 14.36
N VAL A 38 -6.81 8.28 13.05
CA VAL A 38 -6.94 6.99 12.34
C VAL A 38 -6.33 7.05 10.94
N LEU A 39 -5.44 6.10 10.64
CA LEU A 39 -4.91 5.85 9.30
C LEU A 39 -5.09 4.40 8.91
N SER A 40 -5.34 4.17 7.62
CA SER A 40 -5.39 2.84 7.01
C SER A 40 -4.78 2.85 5.60
N MET A 41 -4.09 1.77 5.27
CA MET A 41 -3.52 1.51 3.95
C MET A 41 -3.71 0.05 3.57
N SER A 42 -4.39 -0.20 2.45
CA SER A 42 -4.51 -1.53 1.83
C SER A 42 -3.87 -1.50 0.46
N LEU A 43 -2.94 -2.41 0.22
CA LEU A 43 -2.23 -2.57 -1.05
C LEU A 43 -2.40 -3.98 -1.59
N LEU A 44 -2.69 -4.08 -2.88
CA LEU A 44 -2.64 -5.33 -3.65
C LEU A 44 -1.41 -5.27 -4.56
N GLY A 45 -0.47 -6.17 -4.34
CA GLY A 45 0.77 -6.24 -5.11
C GLY A 45 0.92 -7.56 -5.86
N GLN A 46 1.44 -7.51 -7.08
CA GLN A 46 1.99 -8.69 -7.77
C GLN A 46 3.51 -8.61 -7.75
N ARG A 47 4.16 -9.55 -7.06
CA ARG A 47 5.61 -9.56 -6.89
C ARG A 47 6.32 -9.79 -8.23
N LYS A 48 7.39 -9.03 -8.51
CA LYS A 48 8.16 -9.23 -9.76
C LYS A 48 8.95 -10.54 -9.79
N THR A 49 9.46 -11.01 -8.64
CA THR A 49 10.40 -12.13 -8.56
C THR A 49 9.76 -13.48 -8.88
N ASP A 50 8.54 -13.74 -8.39
CA ASP A 50 7.85 -15.03 -8.56
C ASP A 50 6.41 -14.91 -9.07
N GLY A 51 5.94 -13.68 -9.34
CA GLY A 51 4.59 -13.42 -9.87
C GLY A 51 3.46 -13.61 -8.85
N LYS A 52 3.76 -13.91 -7.58
CA LYS A 52 2.73 -14.12 -6.56
C LYS A 52 1.99 -12.83 -6.22
N TRP A 53 0.71 -12.99 -5.92
CA TRP A 53 -0.14 -11.92 -5.43
C TRP A 53 -0.11 -11.86 -3.92
N LEU A 54 0.06 -10.66 -3.39
CA LEU A 54 0.13 -10.38 -1.95
C LEU A 54 -0.76 -9.19 -1.63
N VAL A 55 -1.33 -9.23 -0.42
CA VAL A 55 -2.02 -8.09 0.16
C VAL A 55 -1.21 -7.61 1.35
N VAL A 56 -0.92 -6.32 1.39
CA VAL A 56 -0.34 -5.65 2.56
C VAL A 56 -1.40 -4.70 3.09
N THR A 57 -1.85 -4.94 4.33
CA THR A 57 -2.75 -4.05 5.04
C THR A 57 -2.09 -3.55 6.31
N ALA A 58 -2.28 -2.28 6.60
CA ALA A 58 -1.82 -1.65 7.82
C ALA A 58 -2.87 -0.65 8.30
N SER A 59 -3.01 -0.53 9.61
CA SER A 59 -3.81 0.49 10.27
C SER A 59 -3.07 1.00 11.50
N TRP A 60 -3.21 2.28 11.78
CA TRP A 60 -2.74 2.89 13.04
C TRP A 60 -3.81 3.85 13.53
N ASN A 61 -4.25 3.64 14.76
CA ASN A 61 -5.17 4.54 15.44
C ASN A 61 -4.65 4.97 16.82
N ASP A 62 -5.09 6.15 17.24
CA ASP A 62 -4.90 6.74 18.56
C ASP A 62 -6.17 7.57 18.87
N ALA A 63 -6.79 7.33 20.03
CA ALA A 63 -8.04 7.99 20.40
C ALA A 63 -7.82 9.41 20.97
N ASP A 64 -6.62 9.69 21.46
CA ASP A 64 -6.29 10.90 22.21
C ASP A 64 -5.47 11.91 21.37
N ALA A 65 -4.89 11.45 20.24
CA ALA A 65 -4.03 12.28 19.39
C ALA A 65 -4.09 11.90 17.90
N ASN A 66 -3.65 12.81 17.05
CA ASN A 66 -3.38 12.49 15.65
C ASN A 66 -2.15 11.59 15.52
N VAL A 67 -2.25 10.57 14.68
CA VAL A 67 -1.12 9.68 14.35
C VAL A 67 -0.20 10.30 13.31
N ASP A 68 1.08 9.95 13.33
CA ASP A 68 2.07 10.46 12.39
C ASP A 68 1.96 9.76 11.03
N THR A 69 1.44 10.46 10.03
CA THR A 69 1.28 9.95 8.66
C THR A 69 2.61 9.59 8.01
N GLY A 70 3.65 10.41 8.17
CA GLY A 70 4.95 10.18 7.53
C GLY A 70 5.61 8.92 8.08
N ARG A 71 5.58 8.75 9.41
CA ARG A 71 6.08 7.56 10.08
C ARG A 71 5.29 6.32 9.68
N PHE A 72 3.96 6.41 9.59
CA PHE A 72 3.12 5.29 9.17
C PHE A 72 3.45 4.84 7.73
N VAL A 73 3.50 5.79 6.79
CA VAL A 73 3.84 5.50 5.39
C VAL A 73 5.26 4.93 5.25
N ALA A 74 6.22 5.39 6.06
CA ALA A 74 7.58 4.84 6.07
C ALA A 74 7.62 3.37 6.54
N LEU A 75 6.84 3.00 7.56
CA LEU A 75 6.70 1.61 8.01
C LEU A 75 6.07 0.73 6.93
N VAL A 76 4.99 1.18 6.29
CA VAL A 76 4.33 0.46 5.19
C VAL A 76 5.27 0.31 3.99
N THR A 77 6.01 1.36 3.64
CA THR A 77 7.03 1.33 2.59
C THR A 77 8.09 0.27 2.88
N ARG A 78 8.59 0.19 4.12
CA ARG A 78 9.57 -0.82 4.51
C ARG A 78 9.00 -2.23 4.45
N LEU A 79 7.75 -2.42 4.87
CA LEU A 79 7.04 -3.71 4.80
C LEU A 79 6.86 -4.17 3.35
N LEU A 80 6.49 -3.28 2.43
CA LEU A 80 6.41 -3.60 0.99
C LEU A 80 7.77 -4.03 0.44
N ALA A 81 8.86 -3.34 0.80
CA ALA A 81 10.20 -3.72 0.36
C ALA A 81 10.64 -5.10 0.89
N LEU A 82 10.15 -5.51 2.08
CA LEU A 82 10.38 -6.86 2.59
C LEU A 82 9.52 -7.89 1.88
N ALA A 83 8.25 -7.56 1.62
CA ALA A 83 7.29 -8.44 0.94
C ALA A 83 7.58 -8.61 -0.56
N ALA A 84 8.40 -7.76 -1.16
CA ALA A 84 8.79 -7.85 -2.57
C ALA A 84 9.97 -8.79 -2.85
N LYS A 85 10.70 -9.22 -1.81
CA LYS A 85 11.76 -10.24 -1.90
C LYS A 85 11.15 -11.62 -2.14
#